data_AF-A0A2K3JPW9-F1
#
_entry.id   AF-A0A2K3JPW9-F1
#
_cell.length_a   1.000
_cell.length_b   1.000
_cell.length_c   1.000
_cell.angle_alpha   90.00
_cell.angle_beta   90.00
_cell.angle_gamma   90.00
#
_symmetry.space_group_name_H-M   'P 1'
#
loop_
_entity.id
_entity.type
_entity.pdbx_description
1 polymer ?
#
loop_
_entity_poly.entity_id
_entity_poly.type
_entity_poly.pdbx_seq_one_letter_code
_entity_poly.pdbx_strand_id
1 'polypeptide(L)'
;MDRWQWRPDPDTGYTVGGVYQLLTSQDSVTMDDAENLIWHSQVPLKVSIFVWRLLRDRLPTRLNLVTRGVLSLPAATCVFGCGAAESAHHLFLSCSIAGSLWDLVRAWIGISLVDFTTMRDHFVQFTASTGGSRARRSFLQLIWLVCVWVMWMERNHRLFKGST
;
A
#
# COMPACT_ATOMS: atom_id res chain seq x y z
N MET A 1 23.40 33.60 30.61
CA MET A 1 23.03 32.24 31.03
C MET A 1 22.28 31.62 29.87
N ASP A 2 22.81 30.52 29.33
CA ASP A 2 22.11 29.75 28.29
C ASP A 2 21.04 28.88 28.92
N ARG A 3 19.80 28.99 28.43
CA ARG A 3 18.68 28.13 28.84
C ARG A 3 18.05 27.48 27.63
N TRP A 4 17.76 26.19 27.75
CA TRP A 4 16.98 25.46 26.76
C TRP A 4 15.52 25.89 26.86
N GLN A 5 14.97 26.41 25.76
CA GLN A 5 13.58 26.83 25.68
C GLN A 5 12.85 26.02 24.62
N TRP A 6 11.67 25.51 24.99
CA TRP A 6 10.77 24.85 24.07
C TRP A 6 10.19 25.89 23.11
N ARG A 7 10.58 25.83 21.84
CA ARG A 7 10.19 26.83 20.83
C ARG A 7 8.68 26.81 20.48
N PRO A 8 8.01 25.66 20.42
CA PRO A 8 6.58 25.61 20.06
C PRO A 8 5.65 26.25 21.09
N ASP A 9 6.03 26.25 22.37
CA ASP A 9 5.32 26.94 23.44
C ASP A 9 6.34 27.53 24.43
N PRO A 10 6.77 28.78 24.21
CA PRO A 10 7.79 29.42 25.03
C PRO A 10 7.29 29.85 26.42
N ASP A 11 5.97 29.94 26.62
CA ASP A 11 5.33 30.42 27.84
C ASP A 11 5.02 29.26 28.81
N THR A 12 4.45 28.16 28.28
CA THR A 12 4.10 26.96 29.07
C THR A 12 5.26 25.96 29.14
N GLY A 13 6.20 26.02 28.19
CA GLY A 13 7.36 25.12 28.11
C GLY A 13 7.05 23.75 27.51
N TYR A 14 7.97 22.80 27.68
CA TYR A 14 7.80 21.44 27.16
C TYR A 14 6.69 20.70 27.92
N THR A 15 5.71 20.17 27.18
CA THR A 15 4.72 19.23 27.71
C THR A 15 4.59 18.05 26.76
N VAL A 16 4.41 16.84 27.32
CA VAL A 16 4.17 15.64 26.52
C VAL A 16 2.92 15.81 25.65
N GLY A 17 1.87 16.45 26.19
CA GLY A 17 0.65 16.78 25.45
C GLY A 17 0.90 17.75 24.29
N GLY A 18 1.66 18.84 24.50
CA GLY A 18 1.99 19.81 23.46
C GLY A 18 2.88 19.23 22.37
N VAL A 19 3.83 18.35 22.73
CA VAL A 19 4.66 17.62 21.76
C VAL A 19 3.81 16.62 20.98
N TYR A 20 2.95 15.86 21.66
CA TYR A 20 2.06 14.91 21.00
C TYR A 20 1.10 15.62 20.03
N GLN A 21 0.54 16.77 20.44
CA GLN A 21 -0.31 17.58 19.58
C GLN A 21 0.45 18.18 18.41
N LEU A 22 1.67 18.69 18.62
CA LEU A 22 2.54 19.18 17.56
C LEU A 22 2.82 18.09 16.52
N LEU A 23 3.26 16.91 16.97
CA LEU A 23 3.56 15.77 16.11
C LEU A 23 2.32 15.29 15.37
N THR A 24 1.18 15.17 16.06
CA THR A 24 -0.08 14.67 15.47
C THR A 24 -0.76 15.72 14.58
N SER A 25 -0.53 17.01 14.81
CA SER A 25 -1.02 18.10 13.94
C SER A 25 -0.22 18.23 12.64
N GLN A 26 1.06 17.86 12.64
CA GLN A 26 1.83 17.68 11.41
C GLN A 26 1.46 16.37 10.71
N ASP A 27 1.15 15.32 11.47
CA ASP A 27 0.64 14.05 10.97
C ASP A 27 -0.86 14.06 10.63
N SER A 28 -1.54 15.22 10.67
CA SER A 28 -2.72 15.44 9.84
C SER A 28 -2.31 15.58 8.37
N VAL A 29 -1.43 14.69 7.91
CA VAL A 29 -1.43 14.17 6.57
C VAL A 29 -2.88 13.83 6.31
N THR A 30 -3.50 14.63 5.44
CA THR A 30 -4.80 14.38 4.84
C THR A 30 -5.03 12.88 4.83
N MET A 31 -5.92 12.36 5.70
CA MET A 31 -6.36 10.98 5.58
C MET A 31 -6.96 10.89 4.19
N ASP A 32 -6.14 10.41 3.27
CA ASP A 32 -6.39 10.39 1.85
C ASP A 32 -7.70 9.62 1.64
N ASP A 33 -8.51 9.98 0.64
CA ASP A 33 -9.76 9.27 0.35
C ASP A 33 -9.50 7.75 0.21
N ALA A 34 -8.30 7.39 -0.24
CA ALA A 34 -7.79 6.04 -0.24
C ALA A 34 -7.85 5.34 1.14
N GLU A 35 -7.50 5.99 2.25
CA GLU A 35 -7.45 5.36 3.58
C GLU A 35 -8.84 4.96 4.10
N ASN A 36 -9.87 5.75 3.80
CA ASN A 36 -11.25 5.40 4.13
C ASN A 36 -11.79 4.25 3.28
N LEU A 37 -11.32 4.13 2.03
CA LEU A 37 -11.75 3.11 1.09
C LEU A 37 -11.17 1.71 1.39
N ILE A 38 -10.16 1.59 2.26
CA ILE A 38 -9.52 0.31 2.61
C ILE A 38 -10.42 -0.53 3.53
N TRP A 39 -11.25 0.12 4.35
CA TRP A 39 -12.05 -0.52 5.39
C TRP A 39 -13.39 -0.99 4.84
N HIS A 40 -13.37 -2.14 4.17
CA HIS A 40 -14.56 -2.72 3.54
C HIS A 40 -15.15 -3.86 4.40
N SER A 41 -16.43 -3.79 4.75
CA SER A 41 -17.08 -4.74 5.68
C SER A 41 -17.11 -6.19 5.18
N GLN A 42 -17.05 -6.40 3.87
CA GLN A 42 -17.09 -7.72 3.25
C GLN A 42 -15.71 -8.40 3.13
N VAL A 43 -14.62 -7.75 3.55
CA VAL A 43 -13.30 -8.40 3.61
C VAL A 43 -12.86 -8.60 5.05
N PRO A 44 -12.15 -9.70 5.37
CA PRO A 44 -11.57 -9.88 6.69
C PRO A 44 -10.59 -8.75 7.02
N LEU A 45 -10.53 -8.35 8.29
CA LEU A 45 -9.67 -7.26 8.77
C LEU A 45 -8.19 -7.43 8.37
N LYS A 46 -7.69 -8.67 8.30
CA LYS A 46 -6.33 -8.98 7.84
C LYS A 46 -6.03 -8.46 6.43
N VAL A 47 -7.03 -8.44 5.54
CA VAL A 47 -6.89 -7.96 4.16
C VAL A 47 -6.81 -6.43 4.16
N SER A 48 -7.68 -5.75 4.91
CA SER A 48 -7.63 -4.29 5.06
C SER A 48 -6.32 -3.83 5.68
N ILE A 49 -5.84 -4.49 6.75
CA ILE A 49 -4.54 -4.17 7.36
C ILE A 49 -3.40 -4.38 6.36
N PHE A 50 -3.45 -5.46 5.59
CA PHE A 50 -2.48 -5.72 4.53
C PHE A 50 -2.45 -4.58 3.51
N VAL A 51 -3.61 -4.16 3.00
CA VAL A 51 -3.69 -3.07 2.02
C VAL A 51 -3.26 -1.73 2.61
N TRP A 52 -3.62 -1.44 3.85
CA TRP A 52 -3.12 -0.26 4.56
C TRP A 52 -1.59 -0.23 4.63
N ARG A 53 -0.95 -1.37 4.91
CA ARG A 53 0.52 -1.48 4.87
C ARG A 53 1.06 -1.34 3.45
N LEU A 54 0.36 -1.87 2.45
CA LEU A 54 0.74 -1.79 1.04
C LEU A 54 0.78 -0.34 0.55
N LEU A 55 -0.27 0.43 0.80
CA LEU A 55 -0.36 1.83 0.36
C LEU A 55 0.62 2.76 1.09
N ARG A 56 1.22 2.30 2.18
CA ARG A 56 2.28 3.00 2.92
C ARG A 56 3.68 2.45 2.63
N ASP A 57 3.80 1.54 1.66
CA ASP A 57 5.04 0.82 1.32
C ASP A 57 5.74 0.19 2.54
N ARG A 58 4.94 -0.39 3.45
CA ARG A 58 5.43 -1.00 4.69
C ARG A 58 5.47 -2.53 4.65
N LEU A 59 5.10 -3.13 3.52
CA LEU A 59 5.18 -4.58 3.34
C LEU A 59 6.64 -5.08 3.30
N PRO A 60 6.89 -6.33 3.72
CA PRO A 60 8.20 -6.96 3.62
C PRO A 60 8.49 -7.45 2.19
N THR A 61 8.45 -6.54 1.21
CA THR A 61 9.00 -6.78 -0.13
C THR A 61 10.53 -6.91 -0.04
N ARG A 62 11.18 -7.61 -0.99
CA ARG A 62 12.64 -7.79 -0.93
C ARG A 62 13.37 -6.45 -0.89
N LEU A 63 12.93 -5.46 -1.67
CA LEU A 63 13.54 -4.13 -1.64
C LEU A 63 13.37 -3.45 -0.27
N ASN A 64 12.19 -3.54 0.36
CA ASN A 64 11.97 -3.01 1.70
C ASN A 64 12.76 -3.76 2.79
N LEU A 65 13.09 -5.02 2.58
CA LEU A 65 13.95 -5.78 3.48
C LEU A 65 15.42 -5.38 3.30
N VAL A 66 15.86 -5.06 2.08
CA VAL A 66 17.19 -4.50 1.82
C VAL A 66 17.35 -3.13 2.49
N THR A 67 16.37 -2.24 2.35
CA THR A 67 16.42 -0.91 2.99
C THR A 67 16.44 -1.00 4.53
N ARG A 68 15.89 -2.07 5.10
CA ARG A 68 15.94 -2.36 6.54
C ARG A 68 17.19 -3.13 6.98
N GLY A 69 18.11 -3.46 6.06
CA GLY A 69 19.32 -4.21 6.36
C GLY A 69 19.11 -5.70 6.66
N VAL A 70 17.93 -6.26 6.34
CA VAL A 70 17.62 -7.69 6.56
C VAL A 70 18.14 -8.56 5.42
N LEU A 71 18.16 -8.02 4.19
CA LEU A 71 18.66 -8.70 3.00
C LEU A 71 19.76 -7.89 2.33
N SER A 72 20.61 -8.56 1.55
CA SER A 72 21.59 -7.90 0.67
C SER A 72 20.94 -7.48 -0.66
N LEU A 73 21.48 -6.44 -1.30
CA LEU A 73 20.95 -5.91 -2.57
C LEU A 73 20.82 -6.98 -3.70
N PRO A 74 21.75 -7.95 -3.86
CA PRO A 74 21.57 -9.02 -4.86
C PRO A 74 20.36 -9.91 -4.62
N ALA A 75 19.87 -10.01 -3.38
CA ALA A 75 18.67 -10.76 -3.03
C ALA A 75 17.36 -9.96 -3.23
N ALA A 76 17.43 -8.75 -3.80
CA ALA A 76 16.29 -7.90 -4.06
C ALA A 76 15.43 -8.33 -5.25
N THR A 77 15.74 -9.45 -5.92
CA THR A 77 15.05 -9.87 -7.14
C THR A 77 13.60 -10.28 -6.89
N CYS A 78 12.75 -10.05 -7.89
CA CYS A 78 11.33 -10.37 -7.87
C CYS A 78 11.09 -11.87 -7.71
N VAL A 79 10.26 -12.23 -6.73
CA VAL A 79 9.89 -13.64 -6.45
C VAL A 79 9.16 -14.30 -7.60
N PHE A 80 8.53 -13.51 -8.48
CA PHE A 80 7.91 -14.02 -9.70
C PHE A 80 8.91 -14.37 -10.81
N GLY A 81 10.20 -14.11 -10.61
CA GLY A 81 11.27 -14.58 -11.50
C GLY A 81 11.49 -13.72 -12.75
N CYS A 82 10.94 -12.51 -12.82
CA CYS A 82 11.08 -11.62 -13.98
C CYS A 82 12.40 -10.81 -14.01
N GLY A 83 13.33 -11.06 -13.08
CA GLY A 83 14.67 -10.44 -13.06
C GLY A 83 14.76 -9.01 -12.50
N ALA A 84 13.66 -8.27 -12.40
CA ALA A 84 13.63 -6.93 -11.80
C ALA A 84 13.66 -6.97 -10.26
N ALA A 85 13.93 -5.82 -9.62
CA ALA A 85 13.88 -5.70 -8.16
C ALA A 85 12.43 -5.73 -7.62
N GLU A 86 12.19 -6.43 -6.51
CA GLU A 86 10.88 -6.55 -5.86
C GLU A 86 10.56 -5.30 -5.03
N SER A 87 10.07 -4.25 -5.69
CA SER A 87 9.34 -3.16 -5.02
C SER A 87 7.84 -3.49 -4.94
N ALA A 88 7.08 -2.78 -4.09
CA ALA A 88 5.63 -2.95 -4.06
C ALA A 88 4.99 -2.60 -5.42
N HIS A 89 5.40 -1.49 -6.03
CA HIS A 89 4.91 -1.09 -7.35
C HIS A 89 5.18 -2.17 -8.40
N HIS A 90 6.40 -2.70 -8.45
CA HIS A 90 6.74 -3.77 -9.39
C HIS A 90 5.92 -5.04 -9.10
N LEU A 91 5.88 -5.49 -7.83
CA LEU A 91 5.22 -6.73 -7.45
C LEU A 91 3.73 -6.76 -7.80
N PHE A 92 3.03 -5.63 -7.63
CA PHE A 92 1.58 -5.57 -7.78
C PHE A 92 1.09 -4.93 -9.08
N LEU A 93 1.93 -4.20 -9.84
CA LEU A 93 1.53 -3.52 -11.07
C LEU A 93 2.40 -3.88 -12.25
N SER A 94 3.72 -3.65 -12.17
CA SER A 94 4.60 -3.69 -13.34
C SER A 94 5.17 -5.07 -13.68
N CYS A 95 5.14 -6.02 -12.74
CA CYS A 95 5.56 -7.38 -13.00
C CYS A 95 4.66 -8.00 -14.06
N SER A 96 5.22 -8.75 -15.02
CA SER A 96 4.44 -9.37 -16.11
C SER A 96 3.26 -10.19 -15.61
N ILE A 97 3.44 -10.95 -14.52
CA ILE A 97 2.37 -11.74 -13.90
C ILE A 97 1.24 -10.83 -13.37
N ALA A 98 1.61 -9.75 -12.68
CA ALA A 98 0.65 -8.80 -12.13
C ALA A 98 -0.08 -8.04 -13.25
N GLY A 99 0.65 -7.60 -14.28
CA GLY A 99 0.10 -6.95 -15.46
C GLY A 99 -0.95 -7.81 -16.15
N SER A 100 -0.62 -9.07 -16.45
CA SER A 100 -1.56 -10.02 -17.07
C SER A 100 -2.81 -10.26 -16.21
N LEU A 101 -2.67 -10.34 -14.89
CA LEU A 101 -3.81 -10.44 -13.98
C LEU A 101 -4.72 -9.21 -14.10
N TRP A 102 -4.15 -8.01 -14.10
CA TRP A 102 -4.94 -6.80 -14.24
C TRP A 102 -5.59 -6.66 -15.62
N ASP A 103 -4.95 -7.13 -16.70
CA ASP A 103 -5.57 -7.21 -18.03
C ASP A 103 -6.81 -8.11 -18.03
N LEU A 104 -6.70 -9.30 -17.44
CA LEU A 104 -7.81 -10.24 -17.28
C LEU A 104 -8.96 -9.63 -16.47
N VAL A 105 -8.65 -8.99 -15.35
CA VAL A 105 -9.63 -8.34 -14.48
C VAL A 105 -10.31 -7.17 -15.19
N ARG A 106 -9.56 -6.34 -15.91
CA ARG A 106 -10.10 -5.23 -16.72
C ARG A 106 -11.04 -5.72 -17.81
N ALA A 107 -10.62 -6.76 -18.55
CA ALA A 107 -11.44 -7.37 -19.59
C ALA A 107 -12.73 -7.97 -19.01
N TRP A 108 -12.65 -8.60 -17.84
CA TRP A 108 -13.80 -9.19 -17.16
C TRP A 108 -14.85 -8.15 -16.71
N ILE A 109 -14.41 -7.00 -16.18
CA ILE A 109 -15.32 -5.95 -15.67
C ILE A 109 -15.72 -4.97 -16.78
N GLY A 110 -15.02 -4.98 -17.92
CA GLY A 110 -15.25 -4.06 -19.02
C GLY A 110 -14.79 -2.62 -18.72
N ILE A 111 -13.66 -2.46 -18.04
CA ILE A 111 -13.11 -1.15 -17.69
C ILE A 111 -11.76 -0.96 -18.37
N SER A 112 -11.62 0.13 -19.12
CA SER A 112 -10.34 0.66 -19.59
C SER A 112 -9.78 1.61 -18.54
N LEU A 113 -8.58 1.32 -18.06
CA LEU A 113 -7.94 2.01 -16.94
C LEU A 113 -6.69 2.74 -17.47
N VAL A 114 -6.51 4.01 -17.13
CA VAL A 114 -5.42 4.89 -17.62
C VAL A 114 -4.13 4.62 -16.84
N ASP A 115 -2.95 4.80 -17.43
CA ASP A 115 -1.65 4.54 -16.81
C ASP A 115 -1.54 4.97 -15.33
N PHE A 116 -1.04 4.07 -14.48
CA PHE A 116 -0.85 4.32 -13.04
C PHE A 116 0.61 4.61 -12.73
N THR A 117 0.83 5.72 -12.02
CA THR A 117 2.15 6.08 -11.52
C THR A 117 2.45 5.45 -10.16
N THR A 118 1.43 5.25 -9.31
CA THR A 118 1.61 4.69 -7.96
C THR A 118 0.53 3.66 -7.59
N MET A 119 0.79 2.88 -6.52
CA MET A 119 -0.20 1.94 -5.96
C MET A 119 -1.47 2.64 -5.46
N ARG A 120 -1.32 3.85 -4.91
CA ARG A 120 -2.45 4.66 -4.44
C ARG A 120 -3.29 5.15 -5.61
N ASP A 121 -2.63 5.68 -6.64
CA ASP A 121 -3.32 6.15 -7.84
C ASP A 121 -4.08 5.00 -8.51
N HIS A 122 -3.46 3.81 -8.62
CA HIS A 122 -4.14 2.63 -9.13
C HIS A 122 -5.38 2.28 -8.30
N PHE A 123 -5.31 2.32 -6.98
CA PHE A 123 -6.47 2.03 -6.13
C PHE A 123 -7.59 3.06 -6.29
N VAL A 124 -7.27 4.35 -6.24
CA VAL A 124 -8.26 5.41 -6.36
C VAL A 124 -8.89 5.39 -7.75
N GLN A 125 -8.08 5.30 -8.81
CA GLN A 125 -8.59 5.22 -10.17
C GLN A 125 -9.41 3.95 -10.41
N PHE A 126 -8.97 2.79 -9.93
CA PHE A 126 -9.75 1.54 -10.09
C PHE A 126 -11.12 1.65 -9.42
N THR A 127 -11.17 2.21 -8.21
CA THR A 127 -12.41 2.28 -7.43
C THR A 127 -13.34 3.41 -7.85
N ALA A 128 -12.78 4.52 -8.34
CA ALA A 128 -13.53 5.67 -8.86
C ALA A 128 -13.75 5.61 -10.39
N SER A 129 -13.17 4.62 -11.07
CA SER A 129 -13.29 4.48 -12.52
C SER A 129 -14.76 4.36 -12.90
N THR A 130 -15.19 5.29 -13.77
CA THR A 130 -16.55 5.46 -14.29
C THR A 130 -17.55 5.93 -13.22
N GLY A 131 -18.09 7.14 -13.37
CA GLY A 131 -19.02 7.78 -12.42
C GLY A 131 -20.31 6.98 -12.17
N GLY A 132 -20.22 5.99 -11.29
CA GLY A 132 -21.24 4.98 -11.04
C GLY A 132 -21.83 5.02 -9.63
N SER A 133 -22.78 4.13 -9.38
CA SER A 133 -23.47 4.02 -8.08
C SER A 133 -22.51 3.64 -6.95
N ARG A 134 -22.90 3.95 -5.70
CA ARG A 134 -22.16 3.54 -4.49
C ARG A 134 -21.93 2.02 -4.44
N ALA A 135 -22.90 1.23 -4.91
CA ALA A 135 -22.80 -0.22 -4.99
C ALA A 135 -21.70 -0.68 -5.96
N ARG A 136 -21.61 -0.06 -7.15
CA ARG A 136 -20.55 -0.35 -8.12
C ARG A 136 -19.17 -0.02 -7.54
N ARG A 137 -19.01 1.14 -6.91
CA ARG A 137 -17.76 1.54 -6.24
C ARG A 137 -17.33 0.52 -5.17
N SER A 138 -18.27 0.09 -4.32
CA SER A 138 -18.04 -0.94 -3.31
C SER A 138 -17.62 -2.27 -3.92
N PHE A 139 -18.24 -2.69 -5.02
CA PHE A 139 -17.86 -3.90 -5.75
C PHE A 139 -16.45 -3.81 -6.36
N LEU A 140 -16.10 -2.67 -6.96
CA LEU A 140 -14.75 -2.43 -7.50
C LEU A 140 -13.68 -2.39 -6.41
N GLN A 141 -13.98 -1.77 -5.25
CA GLN A 141 -13.11 -1.86 -4.07
C GLN A 141 -12.86 -3.31 -3.68
N LEU A 142 -13.91 -4.12 -3.57
CA LEU A 142 -13.77 -5.52 -3.17
C LEU A 142 -12.89 -6.30 -4.15
N ILE A 143 -13.11 -6.14 -5.46
CA ILE A 143 -12.28 -6.80 -6.47
C ILE A 143 -10.82 -6.40 -6.30
N TRP A 144 -10.54 -5.09 -6.20
CA TRP A 144 -9.17 -4.60 -6.08
C TRP A 144 -8.48 -5.18 -4.84
N LEU A 145 -9.14 -5.13 -3.67
CA LEU A 145 -8.64 -5.65 -2.40
C LEU A 145 -8.31 -7.15 -2.49
N VAL A 146 -9.18 -7.92 -3.15
CA VAL A 146 -8.98 -9.37 -3.34
C VAL A 146 -7.82 -9.64 -4.30
N CYS A 147 -7.70 -8.91 -5.42
CA CYS A 147 -6.62 -9.08 -6.38
C CYS A 147 -5.24 -8.89 -5.73
N VAL A 148 -5.03 -7.78 -5.00
CA VAL A 148 -3.76 -7.54 -4.30
C VAL A 148 -3.51 -8.56 -3.20
N TRP A 149 -4.54 -9.02 -2.50
CA TRP A 149 -4.41 -10.06 -1.49
C TRP A 149 -3.98 -11.40 -2.09
N VAL A 150 -4.58 -11.82 -3.20
CA VAL A 150 -4.25 -13.07 -3.89
C VAL A 150 -2.80 -13.03 -4.43
N MET A 151 -2.39 -11.91 -5.04
CA MET A 151 -1.00 -11.73 -5.48
C MET A 151 -0.01 -11.87 -4.31
N TRP A 152 -0.33 -11.27 -3.16
CA TRP A 152 0.51 -11.37 -1.96
C TRP A 152 0.58 -12.79 -1.41
N MET A 153 -0.55 -13.50 -1.37
CA MET A 153 -0.62 -14.90 -0.95
C MET A 153 0.22 -15.79 -1.85
N GLU A 154 0.10 -15.64 -3.18
CA GLU A 154 0.88 -16.40 -4.15
C GLU A 154 2.39 -16.11 -4.03
N ARG A 155 2.77 -14.83 -3.87
CA ARG A 155 4.16 -14.46 -3.62
C ARG A 155 4.71 -15.15 -2.37
N ASN A 156 3.96 -15.13 -1.26
CA ASN A 156 4.40 -15.77 -0.01
C ASN A 156 4.47 -17.29 -0.17
N HIS A 157 3.51 -17.89 -0.86
CA HIS A 157 3.52 -19.32 -1.17
C HIS A 157 4.79 -19.73 -1.91
N ARG A 158 5.20 -18.98 -2.94
CA ARG A 158 6.45 -19.24 -3.68
C ARG A 158 7.70 -19.12 -2.81
N LEU A 159 7.73 -18.17 -1.89
CA LEU A 159 8.87 -17.99 -0.99
C LEU A 159 9.05 -19.12 0.00
N PHE A 160 7.95 -19.65 0.55
CA PHE A 160 8.01 -20.63 1.63
C PHE A 160 7.83 -22.08 1.15
N LYS A 161 7.47 -22.30 -0.12
CA LYS A 161 7.38 -23.65 -0.72
C LYS A 161 8.71 -24.38 -0.86
N GLY A 162 9.85 -23.70 -0.75
CA GLY A 162 11.19 -24.31 -0.78
C GLY A 162 11.75 -24.67 0.59
N SER A 163 10.92 -24.69 1.63
CA SER A 163 11.33 -24.91 3.03
C SER A 163 10.70 -26.18 3.60
N THR A 164 11.08 -27.33 3.05
CA THR A 164 10.88 -28.66 3.67
C THR A 164 12.09 -29.52 3.40
#